data_AF-A0A9X5CQU4-F1
#
_entry.id   AF-A0A9X5CQU4-F1
#
_cell.length_a   1.000
_cell.length_b   1.000
_cell.length_c   1.000
_cell.angle_alpha   90.00
_cell.angle_beta   90.00
_cell.angle_gamma   90.00
#
_symmetry.space_group_name_H-M   'P 1'
#
loop_
_entity.id
_entity.type
_entity.pdbx_description
1 polymer ?
#
loop_
_entity_poly.entity_id
_entity_poly.type
_entity_poly.pdbx_seq_one_letter_code
_entity_poly.pdbx_strand_id
1 'polypeptide(L)'
;ALTVWLLEQAAPAGHTALEMAALTEALGRQGVPAPEDAVRDAIAEGDVLVFQDAVGEPVGEDEEQPVRVLVGLERCALAEESLADGLARLVNSAPKQDGAAEEWERAAAAAEGSAADLIRAASGHGLVLHTGGEAALA
;
A
#
# COMPACT_ATOMS: atom_id res chain seq x y z
N ALA A 1 -4.84 -16.50 17.65
CA ALA A 1 -3.70 -16.60 18.60
C ALA A 1 -3.26 -15.21 19.11
N LEU A 2 -2.35 -15.12 20.09
CA LEU A 2 -1.81 -13.83 20.60
C LEU A 2 -1.07 -13.04 19.51
N THR A 3 -0.43 -13.73 18.56
CA THR A 3 0.19 -13.15 17.35
C THR A 3 -0.80 -12.28 16.57
N VAL A 4 -1.97 -12.84 16.25
CA VAL A 4 -3.06 -12.13 15.55
C VAL A 4 -3.51 -10.93 16.36
N TRP A 5 -3.78 -11.12 17.66
CA TRP A 5 -4.21 -10.02 18.53
C TRP A 5 -3.23 -8.85 18.54
N LEU A 6 -1.91 -9.10 18.63
CA LEU A 6 -0.90 -8.03 18.60
C LEU A 6 -0.94 -7.23 17.29
N LEU A 7 -1.14 -7.88 16.15
CA LEU A 7 -1.30 -7.20 14.86
C LEU A 7 -2.60 -6.40 14.81
N GLU A 8 -3.69 -6.94 15.37
CA GLU A 8 -4.97 -6.22 15.48
C GLU A 8 -4.86 -4.96 16.34
N GLN A 9 -4.07 -5.01 17.41
CA GLN A 9 -3.80 -3.85 18.25
C GLN A 9 -2.92 -2.80 17.58
N ALA A 10 -2.14 -3.18 16.56
CA ALA A 10 -1.30 -2.25 15.80
C ALA A 10 -2.11 -1.49 14.72
N ALA A 11 -3.20 -2.08 14.22
CA ALA A 11 -4.03 -1.50 13.16
C ALA A 11 -4.62 -0.10 13.50
N PRO A 12 -5.12 0.18 14.72
CA PRO A 12 -5.56 1.52 15.11
C PRO A 12 -4.47 2.60 15.04
N ALA A 13 -3.19 2.22 15.10
CA ALA A 13 -2.06 3.13 14.93
C ALA A 13 -1.63 3.29 13.44
N GLY A 14 -2.34 2.63 12.52
CA GLY A 14 -2.06 2.67 11.08
C GLY A 14 -1.13 1.57 10.58
N HIS A 15 -0.73 0.60 11.41
CA HIS A 15 0.10 -0.52 10.97
C HIS A 15 -0.75 -1.62 10.34
N THR A 16 -0.36 -2.05 9.13
CA THR A 16 -0.96 -3.21 8.45
C THR A 16 -0.08 -4.46 8.53
N ALA A 17 1.21 -4.27 8.80
CA ALA A 17 2.18 -5.31 9.12
C ALA A 17 3.18 -4.81 10.18
N LEU A 18 3.84 -5.73 10.87
CA LEU A 18 4.94 -5.47 11.80
C LEU A 18 6.20 -6.22 11.36
N GLU A 19 7.37 -5.68 11.69
CA GLU A 19 8.62 -6.43 11.54
C GLU A 19 8.61 -7.69 12.40
N MET A 20 9.10 -8.80 11.84
CA MET A 20 9.18 -10.09 12.54
C MET A 20 9.86 -9.93 13.91
N ALA A 21 10.96 -9.19 13.97
CA ALA A 21 11.69 -8.94 15.21
C ALA A 21 10.87 -8.18 16.25
N ALA A 22 10.09 -7.17 15.84
CA ALA A 22 9.23 -6.41 16.74
C ALA A 22 8.06 -7.25 17.26
N LEU A 23 7.50 -8.12 16.40
CA LEU A 23 6.42 -9.03 16.76
C LEU A 23 6.88 -10.12 17.73
N THR A 24 8.03 -10.75 17.49
CA THR A 24 8.57 -11.78 18.39
C THR A 24 8.98 -11.19 19.73
N GLU A 25 9.58 -9.99 19.75
CA GLU A 25 9.87 -9.27 20.99
C GLU A 25 8.60 -8.96 21.78
N ALA A 26 7.54 -8.49 21.10
CA ALA A 26 6.25 -8.21 21.74
C ALA A 26 5.61 -9.47 22.34
N LEU A 27 5.64 -10.60 21.62
CA LEU A 27 5.17 -11.90 22.13
C LEU A 27 6.00 -12.37 23.34
N GLY A 28 7.32 -12.21 23.30
CA GLY A 28 8.20 -12.51 24.43
C GLY A 28 7.88 -11.68 25.67
N ARG A 29 7.60 -10.37 25.52
CA ARG A 29 7.14 -9.49 26.62
C ARG A 29 5.81 -9.93 27.23
N GLN A 30 4.96 -10.61 26.47
CA GLN A 30 3.70 -11.18 26.94
C GLN A 30 3.85 -12.58 27.54
N GLY A 31 5.08 -13.11 27.62
CA GLY A 31 5.38 -14.40 28.26
C GLY A 31 5.21 -15.63 27.35
N VAL A 32 5.19 -15.45 26.02
CA VAL A 32 5.16 -16.57 25.08
C VAL A 32 6.50 -17.31 25.09
N PRO A 33 6.56 -18.63 25.41
CA PRO A 33 7.84 -19.35 25.59
C PRO A 33 8.67 -19.53 24.32
N ALA A 34 8.03 -19.56 23.14
CA ALA A 34 8.68 -19.65 21.83
C ALA A 34 7.98 -18.69 20.85
N PRO A 35 8.30 -17.38 20.90
CA PRO A 35 7.63 -16.36 20.09
C PRO A 35 7.66 -16.65 18.59
N GLU A 36 8.80 -17.10 18.07
CA GLU A 36 8.99 -17.42 16.65
C GLU A 36 8.12 -18.60 16.21
N ASP A 37 7.94 -19.60 17.08
CA ASP A 37 7.07 -20.75 16.80
C ASP A 37 5.60 -20.30 16.81
N ALA A 38 5.19 -19.44 17.74
CA ALA A 38 3.85 -18.87 17.75
C ALA A 38 3.52 -18.02 16.51
N VAL A 39 4.53 -17.39 15.89
CA VAL A 39 4.36 -16.72 14.59
C VAL A 39 4.28 -17.75 13.46
N ARG A 40 5.14 -18.77 13.46
CA ARG A 40 5.12 -19.86 12.47
C ARG A 40 3.80 -20.63 12.47
N ASP A 41 3.22 -20.88 13.63
CA ASP A 41 1.93 -21.54 13.76
C ASP A 41 0.82 -20.67 13.14
N ALA A 42 0.81 -19.36 13.42
CA ALA A 42 -0.15 -18.44 12.81
C ALA A 42 0.00 -18.36 11.28
N ILE A 43 1.22 -18.46 10.76
CA ILE A 43 1.48 -18.55 9.30
C ILE A 43 0.92 -19.86 8.74
N ALA A 44 1.17 -20.99 9.43
CA ALA A 44 0.69 -22.30 9.00
C ALA A 44 -0.85 -22.40 9.03
N GLU A 45 -1.49 -21.71 9.97
CA GLU A 45 -2.95 -21.57 10.05
C GLU A 45 -3.53 -20.62 9.00
N GLY A 46 -2.70 -19.80 8.35
CA GLY A 46 -3.11 -18.82 7.34
C GLY A 46 -3.70 -17.53 7.92
N ASP A 47 -3.61 -17.33 9.23
CA ASP A 47 -4.11 -16.12 9.90
C ASP A 47 -3.25 -14.88 9.58
N VAL A 48 -1.96 -15.11 9.28
CA VAL A 48 -0.98 -14.07 8.95
C VAL A 48 -0.15 -14.46 7.73
N LEU A 49 0.32 -13.45 6.99
CA LEU A 49 1.19 -13.62 5.83
C LEU A 49 2.55 -12.96 6.08
N VAL A 50 3.58 -13.50 5.44
CA VAL A 50 4.97 -13.00 5.53
C VAL A 50 5.33 -12.28 4.25
N PHE A 51 5.96 -11.11 4.40
CA PHE A 51 6.49 -10.31 3.30
C PHE A 51 7.98 -10.10 3.50
N GLN A 52 8.70 -9.98 2.38
CA GLN A 52 10.12 -9.64 2.37
C GLN A 52 10.28 -8.32 1.63
N ASP A 53 10.76 -7.32 2.34
CA ASP A 53 10.98 -5.98 1.85
C ASP A 53 12.49 -5.75 1.70
N ALA A 54 12.95 -5.42 0.51
CA ALA A 54 14.36 -5.22 0.25
C ALA A 54 14.84 -3.89 0.87
N VAL A 55 15.94 -3.92 1.61
CA VAL A 55 16.45 -2.77 2.34
C VAL A 55 17.65 -2.16 1.62
N GLY A 56 17.56 -0.87 1.32
CA GLY A 56 18.64 -0.09 0.72
C GLY A 56 18.62 -0.07 -0.81
N GLU A 57 19.73 0.39 -1.40
CA GLU A 57 19.98 0.30 -2.83
C GLU A 57 20.83 -0.93 -3.15
N PRO A 58 20.65 -1.57 -4.32
CA PRO A 58 21.46 -2.72 -4.70
C PRO A 58 22.94 -2.33 -4.80
N VAL A 59 23.78 -2.98 -4.01
CA VAL A 59 25.24 -2.82 -4.03
C VAL A 59 25.85 -3.78 -5.05
N GLY A 60 25.60 -3.51 -6.33
CA GLY A 60 26.09 -4.33 -7.44
C GLY A 60 25.14 -5.46 -7.87
N GLU A 61 25.38 -6.00 -9.07
CA GLU A 61 24.47 -6.96 -9.73
C GLU A 61 24.43 -8.35 -9.07
N ASP A 62 25.42 -8.68 -8.22
CA ASP A 62 25.60 -10.01 -7.63
C ASP A 62 25.56 -10.05 -6.08
N GLU A 63 25.26 -8.94 -5.39
CA GLU A 63 25.16 -8.92 -3.92
C GLU A 63 23.72 -9.17 -3.44
N GLU A 64 23.55 -10.12 -2.51
CA GLU A 64 22.26 -10.35 -1.83
C GLU A 64 21.89 -9.12 -0.98
N GLN A 65 20.83 -8.44 -1.40
CA GLN A 65 20.32 -7.27 -0.68
C GLN A 65 19.72 -7.69 0.67
N PRO A 66 20.00 -6.98 1.78
CA PRO A 66 19.39 -7.30 3.05
C PRO A 66 17.86 -7.17 2.94
N VAL A 67 17.14 -8.14 3.48
CA VAL A 67 15.68 -8.15 3.50
C VAL A 67 15.15 -7.93 4.91
N ARG A 68 14.16 -7.06 5.01
CA ARG A 68 13.31 -6.90 6.18
C ARG A 68 12.12 -7.84 6.06
N VAL A 69 11.91 -8.66 7.08
CA VAL A 69 10.78 -9.60 7.14
C VAL A 69 9.62 -8.94 7.88
N LEU A 70 8.48 -8.81 7.21
CA LEU A 70 7.25 -8.27 7.77
C LEU A 70 6.20 -9.38 7.92
N VAL A 71 5.34 -9.25 8.92
CA VAL A 71 4.21 -10.14 9.17
C VAL A 71 2.95 -9.30 9.27
N GLY A 72 1.96 -9.58 8.43
CA GLY A 72 0.69 -8.87 8.37
C GLY A 72 -0.50 -9.80 8.55
N LEU A 73 -1.64 -9.26 9.01
CA LEU A 73 -2.89 -10.02 9.04
C LEU A 73 -3.29 -10.38 7.61
N GLU A 74 -3.74 -11.61 7.39
CA GLU A 74 -4.15 -12.08 6.06
C GLU A 74 -5.15 -11.12 5.39
N ARG A 75 -6.16 -10.66 6.11
CA ARG A 75 -7.17 -9.73 5.59
C ARG A 75 -6.58 -8.38 5.16
N CYS A 76 -5.57 -7.88 5.86
CA CYS A 76 -4.93 -6.61 5.52
C CYS A 76 -4.05 -6.80 4.29
N ALA A 77 -3.29 -7.89 4.26
CA ALA A 77 -2.47 -8.25 3.12
C ALA A 77 -3.27 -8.45 1.83
N LEU A 78 -4.37 -9.22 1.87
CA LEU A 78 -5.22 -9.39 0.70
C LEU A 78 -5.89 -8.08 0.28
N ALA A 79 -6.27 -7.23 1.23
CA ALA A 79 -6.81 -5.91 0.92
C ALA A 79 -5.76 -5.02 0.23
N GLU A 80 -4.50 -5.05 0.66
CA GLU A 80 -3.41 -4.32 0.04
C GLU A 80 -3.08 -4.83 -1.37
N GLU A 81 -2.99 -6.15 -1.56
CA GLU A 81 -2.76 -6.74 -2.88
C GLU A 81 -3.92 -6.40 -3.84
N SER A 82 -5.15 -6.53 -3.37
CA SER A 82 -6.33 -6.16 -4.17
C SER A 82 -6.37 -4.66 -4.48
N LEU A 83 -5.94 -3.80 -3.56
CA LEU A 83 -5.85 -2.37 -3.79
C LEU A 83 -4.77 -2.05 -4.83
N ALA A 84 -3.58 -2.65 -4.69
CA ALA A 84 -2.48 -2.46 -5.62
C ALA A 84 -2.84 -2.92 -7.04
N ASP A 85 -3.43 -4.12 -7.18
CA ASP A 85 -3.91 -4.63 -8.46
C ASP A 85 -5.02 -3.74 -9.05
N GLY A 86 -5.97 -3.31 -8.21
CA GLY A 86 -7.03 -2.38 -8.63
C GLY A 86 -6.47 -1.05 -9.16
N LEU A 87 -5.51 -0.45 -8.45
CA LEU A 87 -4.84 0.78 -8.88
C LEU A 87 -4.04 0.57 -10.16
N ALA A 88 -3.31 -0.54 -10.29
CA ALA A 88 -2.58 -0.88 -11.51
C ALA A 88 -3.54 -1.01 -12.70
N ARG A 89 -4.70 -1.65 -12.52
CA ARG A 89 -5.74 -1.74 -13.57
C ARG A 89 -6.29 -0.37 -13.96
N LEU A 90 -6.54 0.52 -12.99
CA LEU A 90 -7.01 1.88 -13.26
C LEU A 90 -5.97 2.68 -14.04
N VAL A 91 -4.71 2.65 -13.61
CA VAL A 91 -3.59 3.33 -14.30
C VAL A 91 -3.43 2.85 -15.74
N ASN A 92 -3.59 1.54 -15.97
CA ASN A 92 -3.47 0.94 -17.31
C ASN A 92 -4.78 0.97 -18.12
N SER A 93 -5.86 1.54 -17.57
CA SER A 93 -7.11 1.72 -18.29
C SER A 93 -7.16 3.09 -18.96
N ALA A 94 -7.08 3.12 -20.30
CA ALA A 94 -7.25 4.36 -21.05
C ALA A 94 -8.74 4.75 -21.09
N PRO A 95 -9.09 6.02 -20.81
CA PRO A 95 -10.44 6.53 -21.06
C PRO A 95 -10.84 6.31 -22.52
N LYS A 96 -12.12 5.99 -22.75
CA LYS A 96 -12.62 5.78 -24.12
C LYS A 96 -12.45 7.05 -24.94
N GLN A 97 -12.00 6.88 -26.17
CA GLN A 97 -11.78 7.95 -27.13
C GLN A 97 -12.93 7.99 -28.15
N ASP A 98 -14.16 7.99 -27.65
CA ASP A 98 -15.42 7.98 -28.39
C ASP A 98 -15.82 9.38 -28.89
N GLY A 99 -14.83 10.18 -29.30
CA GLY A 99 -15.04 11.52 -29.87
C GLY A 99 -15.19 12.65 -28.84
N ALA A 100 -15.14 12.34 -27.53
CA ALA A 100 -15.29 13.32 -26.45
C ALA A 100 -14.10 14.27 -26.28
N ALA A 101 -12.98 14.06 -26.99
CA ALA A 101 -11.75 14.84 -26.82
C ALA A 101 -11.95 16.35 -27.01
N GLU A 102 -12.75 16.76 -28.00
CA GLU A 102 -13.06 18.18 -28.23
C GLU A 102 -13.95 18.78 -27.12
N GLU A 103 -14.80 17.96 -26.50
CA GLU A 103 -15.64 18.39 -25.38
C GLU A 103 -14.82 18.58 -24.10
N TRP A 104 -13.88 17.65 -23.84
CA TRP A 104 -12.92 17.76 -22.75
C TRP A 104 -12.05 19.01 -22.86
N GLU A 105 -11.50 19.30 -24.04
CA GLU A 105 -10.68 20.50 -24.23
C GLU A 105 -11.50 21.79 -24.11
N ARG A 106 -12.74 21.80 -24.59
CA ARG A 106 -13.64 22.95 -24.41
C ARG A 106 -13.94 23.22 -22.94
N ALA A 107 -14.14 22.16 -22.14
CA ALA A 107 -14.34 22.27 -20.70
C ALA A 107 -13.08 22.77 -19.99
N ALA A 108 -11.90 22.26 -20.38
CA ALA A 108 -10.62 22.71 -19.83
C ALA A 108 -10.34 24.19 -20.13
N ALA A 109 -10.63 24.65 -21.35
CA ALA A 109 -10.44 26.03 -21.76
C ALA A 109 -11.37 27.03 -21.04
N ALA A 110 -12.50 26.56 -20.52
CA ALA A 110 -13.44 27.38 -19.73
C ALA A 110 -13.12 27.41 -18.23
N ALA A 111 -12.15 26.62 -17.77
CA ALA A 111 -11.79 26.49 -16.37
C ALA A 111 -10.63 27.43 -15.98
N GLU A 112 -10.60 27.82 -14.71
CA GLU A 112 -9.55 28.68 -14.15
C GLU A 112 -8.61 27.89 -13.23
N GLY A 113 -7.37 28.37 -13.08
CA GLY A 113 -6.38 27.77 -12.19
C GLY A 113 -6.08 26.30 -12.52
N SER A 114 -5.82 25.49 -11.49
CA SER A 114 -5.46 24.07 -11.63
C SER A 114 -6.60 23.19 -12.15
N ALA A 115 -7.83 23.71 -12.26
CA ALA A 115 -8.97 22.96 -12.76
C ALA A 115 -8.83 22.62 -14.24
N ALA A 116 -8.25 23.51 -15.05
CA ALA A 116 -8.00 23.23 -16.47
C ALA A 116 -7.06 22.05 -16.67
N ASP A 117 -5.98 21.98 -15.89
CA ASP A 117 -5.00 20.89 -15.94
C ASP A 117 -5.58 19.57 -15.43
N LEU A 118 -6.41 19.62 -14.39
CA LEU A 118 -7.12 18.45 -13.88
C LEU A 118 -8.09 17.86 -14.92
N ILE A 119 -8.83 18.72 -15.65
CA ILE A 119 -9.74 18.28 -16.71
C ILE A 119 -8.97 17.56 -17.83
N ARG A 120 -7.84 18.11 -18.27
CA ARG A 120 -6.99 17.46 -19.28
C ARG A 120 -6.41 16.15 -18.77
N ALA A 121 -5.92 16.10 -17.53
CA ALA A 121 -5.41 14.88 -16.92
C ALA A 121 -6.49 13.78 -16.89
N ALA A 122 -7.71 14.12 -16.45
CA ALA A 122 -8.83 13.18 -16.36
C ALA A 122 -9.31 12.68 -17.73
N SER A 123 -9.18 13.49 -18.79
CA SER A 123 -9.52 13.03 -20.16
C SER A 123 -8.56 11.98 -20.71
N GLY A 124 -7.33 11.90 -20.18
CA GLY A 124 -6.27 11.04 -20.69
C GLY A 124 -5.93 9.83 -19.81
N HIS A 125 -6.32 9.84 -18.53
CA HIS A 125 -5.85 8.86 -17.54
C HIS A 125 -7.02 8.26 -16.75
N GLY A 126 -6.96 6.96 -16.47
CA GLY A 126 -7.97 6.26 -15.65
C GLY A 126 -7.86 6.52 -14.14
N LEU A 127 -6.75 7.14 -13.68
CA LEU A 127 -6.55 7.58 -12.30
C LEU A 127 -5.80 8.90 -12.28
N VAL A 128 -6.32 9.89 -11.56
CA VAL A 128 -5.68 11.19 -11.35
C VAL A 128 -5.74 11.53 -9.86
N LEU A 129 -4.61 11.96 -9.31
CA LEU A 129 -4.54 12.51 -7.95
C LEU A 129 -4.49 14.03 -8.04
N HIS A 130 -5.43 14.70 -7.37
CA HIS A 130 -5.37 16.14 -7.15
C HIS A 130 -5.23 16.40 -5.65
N THR A 131 -4.09 16.96 -5.26
CA THR A 131 -3.82 17.35 -3.88
C THR A 131 -3.84 18.87 -3.80
N GLY A 132 -4.43 19.38 -2.73
CA GLY A 132 -4.63 20.82 -2.54
C GLY A 132 -5.55 21.04 -1.35
N GLY A 133 -5.15 21.95 -0.47
CA GLY A 133 -5.91 22.39 0.71
C GLY A 133 -5.45 23.79 1.09
N GLU A 134 -5.98 24.37 2.17
CA GLU A 134 -5.59 25.74 2.57
C GLU A 134 -4.07 25.91 2.74
N ALA A 135 -3.36 24.86 3.15
CA ALA A 135 -1.90 24.87 3.28
C ALA A 135 -1.13 25.08 1.95
N ALA A 136 -1.77 24.87 0.80
CA ALA A 136 -1.19 25.10 -0.52
C ALA A 136 -1.42 26.52 -1.05
N LEU A 137 -2.12 27.38 -0.30
CA LEU A 137 -2.39 28.79 -0.66
C LEU A 137 -1.27 29.75 -0.22
N ALA A 138 -0.23 29.26 0.46
CA ALA A 138 0.88 30.04 1.01
C ALA A 138 2.00 30.31 0.01
#